data_AF-A0A966SU66-F1
#
_entry.id   AF-A0A966SU66-F1
#
_cell.length_a   1.000
_cell.length_b   1.000
_cell.length_c   1.000
_cell.angle_alpha   90.00
_cell.angle_beta   90.00
_cell.angle_gamma   90.00
#
_symmetry.space_group_name_H-M   'P 1'
#
loop_
_entity.id
_entity.type
_entity.pdbx_description
1 polymer ?
#
loop_
_entity_poly.entity_id
_entity_poly.type
_entity_poly.pdbx_seq_one_letter_code
_entity_poly.pdbx_strand_id
1 'polypeptide(L)' 'MPFTVQDLTYAKDALEGISQKTIEAHHDRLYAGYVNKRNEIDAALPKADKSKAAATYSEYRALKLEETFNADGQILHEL' A
#
# COMPACT_ATOMS: atom_id res chain seq x y z
N MET A 1 -3.27 -14.72 -2.98
CA MET A 1 -1.80 -14.60 -3.13
C MET A 1 -1.43 -13.21 -2.64
N PRO A 2 -0.30 -13.03 -1.93
CA PRO A 2 0.10 -11.70 -1.47
C PRO A 2 0.31 -10.77 -2.67
N PHE A 3 -0.02 -9.49 -2.48
CA PHE A 3 0.31 -8.43 -3.43
C PHE A 3 1.84 -8.31 -3.57
N THR A 4 2.31 -7.98 -4.77
CA THR A 4 3.74 -7.88 -5.08
C THR A 4 4.07 -6.51 -5.66
N VAL A 5 5.23 -5.97 -5.29
CA VAL A 5 5.76 -4.75 -5.90
C VAL A 5 6.05 -5.04 -7.37
N GLN A 6 5.45 -4.28 -8.29
CA GLN A 6 5.71 -4.39 -9.71
C GLN A 6 7.00 -3.66 -10.07
N ASP A 7 7.76 -4.18 -11.04
CA ASP A 7 8.96 -3.50 -11.52
C ASP A 7 8.60 -2.31 -12.42
N LEU A 8 9.43 -1.27 -12.39
CA LEU A 8 9.34 -0.17 -13.35
C LEU A 8 9.61 -0.68 -14.77
N THR A 9 8.86 -0.16 -15.73
CA THR A 9 9.05 -0.44 -17.16
C THR A 9 10.14 0.41 -17.81
N TYR A 10 10.82 1.24 -17.02
CA TYR A 10 11.86 2.18 -17.45
C TYR A 10 12.96 2.32 -16.38
N ALA A 11 14.14 2.80 -16.80
CA ALA A 11 15.24 3.09 -15.89
C ALA A 11 14.92 4.29 -14.98
N LYS A 12 15.40 4.28 -13.73
CA LYS A 12 15.01 5.27 -12.71
C LYS A 12 15.42 6.72 -13.02
N ASP A 13 16.37 6.90 -13.93
CA ASP A 13 16.86 8.19 -14.44
C ASP A 13 16.28 8.56 -15.82
N ALA A 14 15.33 7.79 -16.36
CA ALA A 14 14.81 7.98 -17.71
C ALA A 14 13.85 9.18 -17.86
N LEU A 15 13.37 9.78 -16.76
CA LEU A 15 12.39 10.85 -16.80
C LEU A 15 13.06 12.24 -16.78
N GLU A 16 12.79 13.05 -17.80
CA GLU A 16 13.22 14.44 -17.83
C GLU A 16 12.47 15.26 -16.77
N GLY A 17 13.20 16.01 -15.94
CA GLY A 17 12.62 16.86 -14.89
C GLY A 17 12.30 16.16 -13.57
N ILE A 18 12.44 14.82 -13.49
CA ILE A 18 12.31 14.07 -12.23
C ILE A 18 13.62 13.34 -11.95
N SER A 19 14.23 13.62 -10.80
CA SER A 19 15.52 13.02 -10.45
C SER A 19 15.41 11.52 -10.17
N GLN A 20 16.48 10.77 -10.46
CA GLN A 20 16.61 9.35 -10.09
C GLN A 20 16.30 9.11 -8.60
N LYS A 21 16.84 9.97 -7.72
CA LYS A 21 16.62 9.89 -6.27
C LYS A 21 15.13 10.01 -5.91
N THR A 22 14.38 10.82 -6.65
CA THR A 22 12.93 10.93 -6.48
C THR A 22 12.26 9.60 -6.85
N ILE A 23 12.61 9.00 -7.98
CA ILE A 23 12.04 7.71 -8.41
C ILE A 23 12.38 6.58 -7.45
N GLU A 24 13.61 6.50 -6.96
CA GLU A 24 14.01 5.52 -5.93
C GLU A 24 13.17 5.65 -4.66
N ALA A 25 12.97 6.86 -4.16
CA ALA A 25 12.13 7.07 -2.98
C ALA A 25 10.66 6.75 -3.25
N HIS A 26 10.14 7.15 -4.41
CA HIS A 26 8.73 7.00 -4.78
C HIS A 26 8.37 5.52 -5.01
N HIS A 27 9.19 4.79 -5.76
CA HIS A 27 8.96 3.40 -6.11
C HIS A 27 9.42 2.44 -5.00
N ASP A 28 10.70 2.49 -4.63
CA ASP A 28 11.31 1.44 -3.80
C ASP A 28 10.94 1.57 -2.32
N ARG A 29 10.41 2.73 -1.90
CA ARG A 29 10.02 2.97 -0.50
C ARG A 29 8.54 3.25 -0.35
N LEU A 30 8.00 4.28 -0.99
CA LEU A 30 6.62 4.69 -0.78
C LEU A 30 5.64 3.66 -1.36
N TYR A 31 5.75 3.37 -2.67
CA TYR A 31 4.93 2.36 -3.33
C TYR A 31 5.11 0.97 -2.69
N ALA A 32 6.35 0.51 -2.53
CA ALA A 32 6.63 -0.76 -1.84
C ALA A 32 6.05 -0.81 -0.41
N GLY A 33 6.02 0.32 0.28
CA GLY A 33 5.40 0.46 1.61
C GLY A 33 3.91 0.16 1.59
N TYR A 34 3.17 0.72 0.61
CA TYR A 34 1.73 0.46 0.46
C TYR A 34 1.45 -1.01 0.19
N VAL A 35 2.20 -1.65 -0.72
CA VAL A 35 2.07 -3.08 -1.04
C VAL A 35 2.28 -3.94 0.21
N ASN A 36 3.38 -3.70 0.94
CA ASN A 36 3.72 -4.46 2.14
C ASN A 36 2.66 -4.29 3.24
N LYS A 37 2.23 -3.05 3.49
CA LYS A 37 1.24 -2.80 4.55
C LYS A 37 -0.13 -3.34 4.17
N ARG A 38 -0.53 -3.28 2.90
CA ARG A 38 -1.76 -3.91 2.41
C ARG A 38 -1.76 -5.42 2.64
N ASN A 39 -0.63 -6.10 2.41
CA ASN A 39 -0.49 -7.53 2.74
C ASN A 39 -0.65 -7.82 4.24
N GLU A 40 -0.07 -7.00 5.11
CA GLU A 40 -0.26 -7.14 6.57
C GLU A 40 -1.74 -6.99 6.94
N ILE A 41 -2.43 -6.01 6.36
CA ILE A 41 -3.85 -5.73 6.61
C ILE A 41 -4.73 -6.86 6.09
N ASP A 42 -4.50 -7.34 4.86
CA ASP A 42 -5.24 -8.46 4.26
C ASP A 42 -5.12 -9.74 5.10
N ALA A 43 -3.95 -9.97 5.71
CA ALA A 43 -3.73 -11.10 6.62
C ALA A 43 -4.38 -10.91 8.01
N ALA A 44 -4.54 -9.68 8.48
CA ALA A 44 -5.10 -9.35 9.79
C ALA A 44 -6.63 -9.23 9.78
N LEU A 45 -7.20 -8.63 8.73
CA LEU A 45 -8.62 -8.33 8.61
C LEU A 45 -9.56 -9.54 8.81
N PRO A 46 -9.31 -10.75 8.25
CA PRO A 46 -10.18 -11.91 8.50
C PRO A 46 -10.10 -12.44 9.94
N LYS A 47 -9.06 -12.08 10.70
CA LYS A 47 -8.83 -12.50 12.09
C LYS A 47 -9.41 -11.51 13.11
N ALA A 48 -9.79 -10.30 12.66
CA ALA A 48 -10.34 -9.28 13.54
C ALA A 48 -11.69 -9.69 14.14
N ASP A 49 -11.86 -9.44 15.43
CA ASP A 49 -13.09 -9.76 16.16
C ASP A 49 -14.23 -8.79 15.78
N LYS A 50 -15.11 -9.26 14.89
CA LYS A 50 -16.25 -8.47 14.39
C LYS A 50 -17.31 -8.18 15.46
N SER A 51 -17.34 -8.93 16.57
CA SER A 51 -18.28 -8.65 17.66
C SER A 51 -17.94 -7.34 18.40
N LYS A 52 -16.69 -6.88 18.30
CA LYS A 52 -16.20 -5.61 18.86
C LYS A 52 -16.25 -4.45 17.86
N ALA A 53 -16.88 -4.63 16.70
CA ALA A 53 -16.97 -3.57 15.70
C ALA A 53 -17.75 -2.36 16.24
N ALA A 54 -17.20 -1.17 16.04
CA ALA A 54 -17.79 0.09 16.48
C ALA A 54 -17.46 1.23 15.52
N ALA A 55 -18.37 2.20 15.44
CA ALA A 55 -18.27 3.36 14.55
C ALA A 55 -17.18 4.37 14.96
N THR A 56 -16.80 4.38 16.25
CA THR A 56 -15.73 5.24 16.78
C THR A 56 -14.36 4.60 16.55
N TYR A 57 -13.98 3.65 17.41
CA TYR A 57 -12.79 2.85 17.31
C TYR A 57 -13.14 1.38 17.46
N SER A 58 -12.63 0.58 16.53
CA SER A 58 -12.51 -0.87 16.65
C SER A 58 -11.35 -1.29 15.75
N GLU A 59 -10.70 -2.40 16.09
CA GLU A 59 -9.65 -2.97 15.26
C GLU A 59 -10.16 -3.22 13.83
N TYR A 60 -11.36 -3.79 13.68
CA TYR A 60 -11.97 -4.01 12.37
C TYR A 60 -12.14 -2.71 11.57
N ARG A 61 -12.64 -1.63 12.19
CA ARG A 61 -12.78 -0.33 11.51
C ARG A 61 -11.41 0.24 11.11
N ALA A 62 -10.42 0.17 12.01
CA ALA A 62 -9.07 0.65 11.73
C ALA A 62 -8.47 -0.10 10.54
N LEU A 63 -8.53 -1.44 10.54
CA LEU A 63 -8.03 -2.25 9.43
C LEU A 63 -8.73 -1.92 8.11
N LYS A 64 -10.05 -1.72 8.09
CA LYS A 64 -10.78 -1.33 6.87
C LYS A 64 -10.37 0.05 6.34
N LEU A 65 -10.07 1.02 7.22
CA LEU A 65 -9.59 2.34 6.80
C LEU A 65 -8.19 2.24 6.20
N GLU A 66 -7.29 1.54 6.89
CA GLU A 66 -5.93 1.34 6.40
C GLU A 66 -5.91 0.51 5.11
N GLU A 67 -6.82 -0.45 4.95
CA GLU A 67 -6.97 -1.22 3.72
C GLU A 67 -7.25 -0.30 2.54
N THR A 68 -8.18 0.65 2.66
CA THR A 68 -8.48 1.59 1.57
C THR A 68 -7.29 2.49 1.27
N PHE A 69 -6.62 3.03 2.28
CA PHE A 69 -5.47 3.91 2.09
C PHE A 69 -4.30 3.20 1.37
N ASN A 70 -3.97 1.97 1.80
CA ASN A 70 -2.87 1.22 1.20
C ASN A 70 -3.26 0.58 -0.14
N ALA A 71 -4.54 0.24 -0.34
CA ALA A 71 -5.04 -0.22 -1.64
C ALA A 71 -4.97 0.89 -2.68
N ASP A 72 -5.42 2.10 -2.36
CA ASP A 72 -5.32 3.27 -3.25
C ASP A 72 -3.85 3.61 -3.52
N GLY A 73 -3.02 3.63 -2.47
CA GLY A 73 -1.58 3.83 -2.58
C GLY A 73 -0.91 2.81 -3.51
N GLN A 74 -1.29 1.54 -3.46
CA GLN A 74 -0.78 0.54 -4.40
C GLN A 74 -1.32 0.77 -5.82
N ILE A 75 -2.66 0.73 -5.98
CA ILE A 75 -3.32 0.65 -7.29
C ILE A 75 -2.99 1.88 -8.13
N LEU A 76 -2.97 3.08 -7.53
CA LEU A 76 -2.69 4.30 -8.28
C LEU A 76 -1.25 4.40 -8.77
N HIS A 77 -0.29 3.71 -8.14
CA HIS A 77 1.10 3.65 -8.64
C HIS A 77 1.30 2.57 -9.72
N GLU A 78 0.33 1.68 -9.90
CA GLU A 78 0.36 0.61 -10.92
C GLU A 78 -0.32 1.02 -12.23
N LEU A 79 -0.91 2.21 -12.30
CA LEU A 79 -1.55 2.79 -13.51
C LEU A 79 -0.55 3.61 -14.35
#